data_AF-A0A368JVP7-F1
#
_entry.id   AF-A0A368JVP7-F1
#
_cell.length_a   1.000
_cell.length_b   1.000
_cell.length_c   1.000
_cell.angle_alpha   90.00
_cell.angle_beta   90.00
_cell.angle_gamma   90.00
#
_symmetry.space_group_name_H-M   'P 1'
#
loop_
_entity.id
_entity.type
_entity.pdbx_description
1 polymer ?
#
loop_
_entity_poly.entity_id
_entity_poly.type
_entity_poly.pdbx_seq_one_letter_code
_entity_poly.pdbx_strand_id
1 'polypeptide(L)' 'GLNSKLHTVCDGDGRPIILLLPEGQMSDHKGARLVLDALPPALI' A
#
# COMPACT_ATOMS: atom_id res chain seq x y z
N GLY A 1 -7.38 -10.71 20.12
CA GLY A 1 -6.43 -9.75 19.52
C GLY A 1 -7.06 -9.15 18.28
N LEU A 2 -6.55 -8.01 17.80
CA LEU A 2 -7.06 -7.33 16.60
C LEU A 2 -6.15 -7.62 15.41
N ASN A 3 -6.73 -7.82 14.23
CA ASN A 3 -5.96 -8.15 13.02
C ASN A 3 -5.43 -6.87 12.37
N SER A 4 -4.19 -6.88 11.88
CA SER A 4 -3.67 -5.79 11.06
C SER A 4 -4.01 -6.02 9.59
N LYS A 5 -4.17 -4.94 8.82
CA LYS A 5 -4.32 -4.99 7.36
C LYS A 5 -2.96 -4.77 6.70
N LEU A 6 -2.75 -5.33 5.52
CA LEU A 6 -1.57 -5.07 4.68
C LEU A 6 -2.05 -4.54 3.32
N HIS A 7 -1.57 -3.37 2.92
CA HIS A 7 -1.85 -2.79 1.61
C HIS A 7 -0.62 -2.96 0.71
N THR A 8 -0.82 -3.41 -0.53
CA THR A 8 0.26 -3.64 -1.47
C THR A 8 -0.01 -2.98 -2.82
N VAL A 9 1.05 -2.45 -3.43
CA VAL A 9 1.06 -2.14 -4.86
C VAL A 9 2.00 -3.11 -5.53
N CYS A 10 1.60 -3.65 -6.67
CA CYS A 10 2.42 -4.54 -7.45
C CYS A 10 2.72 -3.95 -8.84
N ASP A 11 3.83 -4.39 -9.42
CA ASP A 11 4.11 -4.18 -10.85
C ASP A 11 3.17 -5.01 -11.74
N GLY A 12 3.35 -4.90 -13.06
CA GLY A 12 2.55 -5.66 -14.04
C GLY A 12 2.73 -7.18 -13.98
N ASP A 13 3.83 -7.66 -13.38
CA ASP A 13 4.11 -9.08 -13.15
C ASP A 13 3.58 -9.56 -11.79
N GLY A 14 2.94 -8.69 -11.00
CA GLY A 14 2.43 -9.00 -9.67
C GLY A 14 3.48 -8.93 -8.56
N ARG A 15 4.70 -8.46 -8.82
CA ARG A 15 5.72 -8.30 -7.77
C ARG A 15 5.41 -7.07 -6.91
N PRO A 16 5.42 -7.18 -5.58
CA PRO A 16 5.14 -6.05 -4.70
C PRO A 16 6.24 -4.98 -4.83
N ILE A 17 5.85 -3.75 -5.13
CA ILE A 17 6.71 -2.56 -5.16
C ILE A 17 6.51 -1.66 -3.93
N ILE A 18 5.35 -1.77 -3.27
CA ILE A 18 5.04 -1.10 -2.00
C ILE A 18 4.34 -2.11 -1.08
N LEU A 19 4.75 -2.13 0.18
CA LEU A 19 4.12 -2.87 1.27
C LEU A 19 3.88 -1.89 2.43
N LEU A 20 2.62 -1.58 2.69
CA LEU A 20 2.20 -0.69 3.77
C LEU A 20 1.44 -1.46 4.85
N LEU A 21 2.01 -1.48 6.05
CA LEU A 21 1.35 -1.92 7.27
C LEU A 21 0.84 -0.69 8.04
N PRO A 22 -0.43 -0.27 7.86
CA PRO A 22 -0.98 0.87 8.57
C PRO A 22 -1.17 0.59 10.06
N GLU A 23 -1.10 1.66 10.87
CA GLU A 23 -1.39 1.59 12.30
C GLU A 23 -2.87 1.32 12.57
N GLY A 24 -3.13 0.36 13.46
CA GLY A 24 -4.47 0.02 13.92
C GLY A 24 -5.42 -0.47 12.82
N GLN A 25 -6.72 -0.25 13.04
CA GLN A 25 -7.76 -0.59 12.06
C GLN A 25 -8.04 0.57 11.12
N MET A 26 -7.13 0.78 10.17
CA MET A 26 -7.31 1.76 9.11
C MET A 26 -8.34 1.27 8.08
N SER A 27 -9.14 2.18 7.53
CA SER A 27 -10.00 1.89 6.38
C SER A 27 -9.18 1.75 5.10
N ASP A 28 -9.61 0.90 4.18
CA ASP A 28 -8.82 0.56 2.99
C ASP A 28 -8.57 1.79 2.11
N HIS A 29 -9.56 2.68 2.00
CA HIS A 29 -9.42 3.93 1.24
C HIS A 29 -8.37 4.88 1.85
N LYS A 30 -8.23 4.90 3.18
CA LYS A 30 -7.18 5.69 3.86
C LYS A 30 -5.81 5.07 3.64
N GLY A 31 -5.71 3.74 3.76
CA GLY A 31 -4.48 3.00 3.48
C GLY A 31 -4.01 3.19 2.04
N ALA A 32 -4.92 3.08 1.07
CA ALA A 32 -4.64 3.30 -0.35
C ALA A 32 -4.16 4.74 -0.63
N ARG A 33 -4.67 5.74 0.10
CA ARG A 33 -4.22 7.13 -0.07
C ARG A 33 -2.77 7.33 0.37
N LEU A 34 -2.34 6.69 1.46
CA LEU A 34 -0.95 6.80 1.96
C LEU A 34 0.07 6.22 0.99
N VAL A 35 -0.33 5.20 0.23
CA VAL A 35 0.51 4.56 -0.78
C VAL A 35 0.87 5.50 -1.93
N LEU A 36 0.00 6.47 -2.26
CA LEU A 36 0.21 7.37 -3.41
C LEU A 36 1.50 8.19 -3.29
N ASP A 37 1.82 8.66 -2.08
CA ASP A 37 3.00 9.49 -1.83
C ASP A 37 4.32 8.68 -1.89
N ALA A 38 4.21 7.35 -1.79
CA ALA A 38 5.33 6.41 -1.86
C ALA A 38 5.50 5.79 -3.25
N LEU A 39 4.64 6.12 -4.22
CA LEU A 39 4.76 5.60 -5.58
C LEU A 39 6.07 6.08 -6.24
N PRO A 40 6.78 5.19 -6.94
CA PRO A 40 7.92 5.62 -7.73
C PRO A 40 7.46 6.60 -8.82
N PRO A 41 8.32 7.54 -9.23
CA PRO A 41 8.02 8.39 -10.37
C PRO A 41 7.76 7.52 -11.60
N ALA A 42 6.86 7.97 -12.46
CA ALA A 42 6.69 7.34 -13.76
C ALA A 42 8.00 7.45 -14.53
N LEU A 43 8.47 6.32 -15.07
CA LEU A 43 9.57 6.32 -16.01
C LEU A 43 9.01 6.79 -17.36
N ILE A 44 9.41 7.99 -17.78
CA ILE A 44 9.22 8.52 -19.13
C ILE A 44 10.25 7.95 -20.09
#